data_AF-A0A855UHJ0-F1
#
_entry.id   AF-A0A855UHJ0-F1
#
_cell.length_a   1.000
_cell.length_b   1.000
_cell.length_c   1.000
_cell.angle_alpha   90.00
_cell.angle_beta   90.00
_cell.angle_gamma   90.00
#
_symmetry.space_group_name_H-M   'P 1'
#
loop_
_entity.id
_entity.type
_entity.pdbx_description
1 polymer ?
#
loop_
_entity_poly.entity_id
_entity_poly.type
_entity_poly.pdbx_seq_one_letter_code
_entity_poly.pdbx_strand_id
1 'polypeptide(L)'
;MLTALTADNQELFSLIDCSIDELTQIRSEQAFVCPMCHQSVILKAGPIKIPHFAHRKKNSCWYEAEAETEEHLRLKQLFAEKCLREKLSFQVEAYLPTLKQRPDLLIGKIAIEIQCSPLPIKRLVERTETYQTHGYQVVWILGERLVPKDKLTQLTKQFLYFSESLGFYLWSANKKQERIELLCHIEESQCQQFYRRKQSWDFYEKQLLEIFRLPTANLNLLPDRRHTGQLMHDYYQKLTQQLGYRNAQLLRTQSFLYTKGCHLLQLPPWFYYPGLKLIPSSEEDIHLKMLVWEALKTEEERLVTKQELWRILEAIFLEEGNFVWQPLPNIGLKKLFKIVGNNLLRWLQECYVLIKVNNKYLITSIFLREDPEKLIHWLKKVKKQHFFSHTC
;
A
#
# COMPACT_ATOMS: atom_id res chain seq x y z
N MET A 1 6.51 -23.71 -11.26
CA MET A 1 7.72 -23.40 -10.48
C MET A 1 8.94 -23.50 -11.38
N LEU A 2 9.97 -22.70 -11.14
CA LEU A 2 11.20 -22.65 -11.95
C LEU A 2 12.35 -23.47 -11.37
N THR A 3 12.20 -24.02 -10.16
CA THR A 3 13.19 -24.90 -9.52
C THR A 3 12.55 -26.21 -9.07
N ALA A 4 13.36 -27.26 -8.95
CA ALA A 4 12.98 -28.54 -8.36
C ALA A 4 14.21 -29.24 -7.77
N LEU A 5 14.02 -30.25 -6.92
CA LEU A 5 15.12 -31.13 -6.53
C LEU A 5 15.23 -32.27 -7.54
N THR A 6 16.45 -32.64 -7.91
CA THR A 6 16.73 -33.92 -8.57
C THR A 6 16.38 -35.08 -7.65
N ALA A 7 15.76 -36.13 -8.19
CA ALA A 7 15.22 -37.23 -7.38
C ALA A 7 16.32 -38.11 -6.75
N ASP A 8 17.46 -38.24 -7.42
CA ASP A 8 18.59 -39.11 -7.07
C ASP A 8 19.45 -38.53 -5.95
N ASN A 9 19.92 -37.28 -6.06
CA ASN A 9 20.83 -36.66 -5.10
C ASN A 9 20.23 -35.49 -4.31
N GLN A 10 18.96 -35.14 -4.54
CA GLN A 10 18.24 -34.05 -3.87
C GLN A 10 18.92 -32.67 -4.04
N GLU A 11 19.65 -32.47 -5.15
CA GLU A 11 20.24 -31.19 -5.50
C GLU A 11 19.21 -30.25 -6.13
N LEU A 12 19.32 -28.96 -5.81
CA LEU A 12 18.41 -27.95 -6.37
C LEU A 12 18.79 -27.65 -7.82
N PHE A 13 17.88 -27.97 -8.72
CA PHE A 13 17.96 -27.67 -10.14
C PHE A 13 17.10 -26.45 -10.48
N SER A 14 17.65 -25.54 -11.28
CA SER A 14 17.00 -24.30 -11.72
C SER A 14 16.84 -24.31 -13.24
N LEU A 15 15.67 -23.88 -13.72
CA LEU A 15 15.39 -23.69 -15.15
C LEU A 15 15.90 -22.35 -15.69
N ILE A 16 16.45 -21.50 -14.83
CA ILE A 16 17.03 -20.23 -15.26
C ILE A 16 18.30 -20.50 -16.07
N ASP A 17 18.42 -19.83 -17.21
CA ASP A 17 19.57 -19.89 -18.12
C ASP A 17 19.76 -21.25 -18.84
N CYS A 18 18.72 -22.10 -18.88
CA CYS A 18 18.73 -23.32 -19.68
C CYS A 18 18.05 -23.12 -21.04
N SER A 19 18.66 -23.65 -22.10
CA SER A 19 18.07 -23.74 -23.43
C SER A 19 16.99 -24.82 -23.51
N ILE A 20 16.09 -24.72 -24.50
CA ILE A 20 15.03 -25.72 -24.72
C ILE A 20 15.62 -27.10 -25.04
N ASP A 21 16.74 -27.15 -25.76
CA ASP A 21 17.39 -28.40 -26.16
C ASP A 21 17.98 -29.11 -24.94
N GLU A 22 18.70 -28.38 -24.07
CA GLU A 22 19.20 -28.90 -22.79
C GLU A 22 18.06 -29.43 -21.92
N LEU A 23 16.99 -28.65 -21.78
CA LEU A 23 15.83 -29.06 -20.98
C LEU A 23 15.11 -30.28 -21.56
N THR A 24 15.13 -30.46 -22.88
CA THR A 24 14.52 -31.62 -23.54
C THR A 24 15.32 -32.89 -23.25
N GLN A 25 16.64 -32.81 -23.28
CA GLN A 25 17.53 -33.91 -22.91
C GLN A 25 17.41 -34.26 -21.41
N ILE A 26 17.47 -33.25 -20.53
CA ILE A 26 17.34 -33.44 -19.08
C ILE A 26 16.00 -34.08 -18.73
N ARG A 27 14.91 -33.72 -19.42
CA ARG A 27 13.59 -34.30 -19.19
C ARG A 27 13.55 -35.82 -19.43
N SER A 28 14.36 -36.36 -20.34
CA SER A 28 14.43 -37.81 -20.59
C SER A 28 15.31 -38.56 -19.60
N GLU A 29 16.31 -37.90 -19.01
CA GLU A 29 17.35 -38.53 -18.21
C GLU A 29 17.12 -38.38 -16.70
N GLN A 30 16.49 -37.28 -16.29
CA GLN A 30 16.40 -36.88 -14.89
C GLN A 30 14.96 -36.85 -14.37
N ALA A 31 14.75 -37.47 -13.21
CA ALA A 31 13.52 -37.32 -12.45
C ALA A 31 13.64 -36.18 -11.44
N PHE A 32 12.54 -35.46 -11.22
CA PHE A 32 12.47 -34.31 -10.32
C PHE A 32 11.38 -34.48 -9.27
N VAL A 33 11.64 -33.92 -8.09
CA VAL A 33 10.70 -33.83 -6.98
C VAL A 33 10.57 -32.38 -6.49
N CYS A 34 9.41 -32.05 -5.93
CA CYS A 34 9.16 -30.74 -5.36
C CYS A 34 9.96 -30.54 -4.06
N PRO A 35 10.69 -29.42 -3.87
CA PRO A 35 11.45 -29.16 -2.65
C PRO A 35 10.59 -29.04 -1.37
N MET A 36 9.27 -28.84 -1.52
CA MET A 36 8.36 -28.56 -0.41
C MET A 36 7.62 -29.80 0.10
N CYS A 37 7.17 -30.65 -0.82
CA CYS A 37 6.36 -31.83 -0.49
C CYS A 37 7.05 -33.15 -0.89
N HIS A 38 8.22 -33.07 -1.54
CA HIS A 38 8.99 -34.20 -2.06
C HIS A 38 8.22 -35.11 -3.03
N GLN A 39 7.08 -34.66 -3.55
CA GLN A 39 6.33 -35.39 -4.57
C GLN A 39 6.91 -35.16 -5.96
N SER A 40 6.75 -36.14 -6.84
CA SER A 40 7.24 -36.07 -8.23
C SER A 40 6.59 -34.91 -9.01
N VAL A 41 7.45 -34.17 -9.72
CA VAL A 41 7.06 -33.09 -10.65
C VAL A 41 7.50 -33.44 -12.07
N ILE A 42 6.81 -32.89 -13.07
CA ILE A 42 7.16 -33.02 -14.48
C ILE A 42 7.76 -31.70 -14.97
N LEU A 43 8.91 -31.79 -15.65
CA LEU A 43 9.45 -30.70 -16.44
C LEU A 43 8.62 -30.50 -17.72
N LYS A 44 7.90 -29.38 -17.79
CA LYS A 44 7.13 -28.94 -18.96
C LYS A 44 7.96 -27.99 -19.82
N ALA A 45 8.84 -28.53 -20.65
CA ALA A 45 9.57 -27.78 -21.68
C ALA A 45 8.99 -28.13 -23.06
N GLY A 46 8.17 -27.24 -23.62
CA GLY A 46 7.61 -27.38 -24.96
C GLY A 46 7.74 -26.06 -25.72
N PRO A 47 7.59 -26.04 -27.05
CA PRO A 47 7.94 -24.89 -27.87
C PRO A 47 7.07 -23.64 -27.62
N ILE A 48 5.89 -23.82 -27.02
CA ILE A 48 4.89 -22.75 -26.83
C ILE A 48 4.85 -22.24 -25.38
N LYS A 49 5.10 -23.11 -24.39
CA LYS A 49 4.93 -22.78 -22.98
C LYS A 49 6.29 -22.51 -22.34
N ILE A 50 6.34 -21.47 -21.51
CA ILE A 50 7.50 -21.17 -20.65
C ILE A 50 7.88 -22.44 -19.89
N PRO A 51 9.15 -22.90 -19.95
CA PRO A 51 9.58 -24.06 -19.21
C PRO A 51 9.32 -23.93 -17.70
N HIS A 52 8.67 -24.92 -17.11
CA HIS A 52 8.36 -24.95 -15.68
C HIS A 52 8.19 -26.38 -15.18
N PHE A 53 8.39 -26.60 -13.88
CA PHE A 53 7.96 -27.82 -13.21
C PHE A 53 6.48 -27.72 -12.78
N ALA A 54 5.75 -28.82 -12.94
CA ALA A 54 4.34 -28.96 -12.53
C ALA A 54 4.10 -30.32 -11.86
N HIS A 55 3.28 -30.37 -10.81
CA HIS A 55 2.91 -31.65 -10.20
C HIS A 55 2.04 -32.50 -11.13
N ARG A 56 2.18 -33.83 -11.07
CA ARG A 56 1.41 -34.79 -11.89
C ARG A 56 -0.08 -34.80 -11.58
N LYS A 57 -0.43 -34.59 -10.31
CA LYS A 57 -1.79 -34.48 -9.80
C LYS A 57 -1.88 -33.17 -9.01
N LYS A 58 -3.02 -32.48 -9.06
CA LYS A 58 -3.37 -31.39 -8.13
C LYS A 58 -3.58 -31.99 -6.74
N ASN A 59 -2.52 -32.47 -6.11
CA ASN A 59 -2.54 -33.01 -4.77
C ASN A 59 -2.34 -31.87 -3.76
N SER A 60 -2.54 -32.19 -2.49
CA SER A 60 -2.42 -31.35 -1.29
C SER A 60 -1.01 -30.81 -1.03
N CYS A 61 -0.25 -30.46 -2.06
CA CYS A 61 0.89 -29.56 -1.88
C CYS A 61 0.30 -28.23 -1.43
N TRP A 62 0.39 -27.95 -0.12
CA TRP A 62 -0.09 -26.71 0.49
C TRP A 62 0.51 -25.45 -0.17
N TYR A 63 1.61 -25.63 -0.90
CA TYR A 63 2.27 -24.61 -1.69
C TYR A 63 1.63 -24.38 -3.08
N GLU A 64 1.03 -25.39 -3.72
CA GLU A 64 0.32 -25.26 -5.02
C GLU A 64 -1.05 -24.56 -4.93
N ALA A 65 -1.41 -23.98 -3.78
CA ALA A 65 -2.68 -23.28 -3.62
C ALA A 65 -2.84 -22.15 -4.67
N GLU A 66 -1.74 -21.61 -5.19
CA GLU A 66 -1.72 -20.68 -6.32
C GLU A 66 -1.09 -21.35 -7.55
N ALA A 67 -1.90 -21.68 -8.55
CA ALA A 67 -1.38 -22.11 -9.84
C ALA A 67 -0.65 -20.92 -10.49
N GLU A 68 0.67 -21.05 -10.66
CA GLU A 68 1.48 -20.03 -11.32
C GLU A 68 0.97 -19.79 -12.75
N THR A 69 0.64 -18.55 -13.04
CA THR A 69 0.22 -18.13 -14.38
C THR A 69 1.45 -17.97 -15.28
N GLU A 70 1.24 -17.98 -16.60
CA GLU A 70 2.29 -17.64 -17.57
C GLU A 70 2.91 -16.26 -17.29
N GLU A 71 2.09 -15.31 -16.82
CA GLU A 71 2.58 -13.99 -16.39
C GLU A 71 3.53 -14.08 -15.20
N HIS A 72 3.15 -14.83 -14.16
CA HIS A 72 3.98 -15.03 -12.98
C HIS A 72 5.33 -15.66 -13.33
N LEU A 73 5.32 -16.73 -14.13
CA LEU A 73 6.53 -17.39 -14.63
C LEU A 73 7.42 -16.43 -15.44
N ARG A 74 6.85 -15.66 -16.37
CA ARG A 74 7.63 -14.73 -17.21
C ARG A 74 8.26 -13.62 -16.37
N LEU A 75 7.51 -13.02 -15.44
CA LEU A 75 8.05 -11.98 -14.57
C LEU A 75 9.18 -12.54 -13.69
N LYS A 76 9.02 -13.75 -13.14
CA LYS A 76 10.06 -14.41 -12.35
C LYS A 76 11.35 -14.62 -13.16
N GLN A 77 11.22 -15.08 -14.41
CA GLN A 77 12.35 -15.19 -15.33
C GLN A 77 13.02 -13.84 -15.59
N LEU A 78 12.25 -12.79 -15.90
CA LEU A 78 12.81 -11.45 -16.16
C LEU A 78 13.60 -10.89 -14.97
N PHE A 79 13.11 -11.07 -13.74
CA PHE A 79 13.86 -10.67 -12.54
C PHE A 79 15.13 -11.51 -12.36
N ALA A 80 15.09 -12.81 -12.65
CA ALA A 80 16.27 -13.69 -12.55
C ALA A 80 17.33 -13.36 -13.62
N GLU A 81 16.92 -13.20 -14.88
CA GLU A 81 17.75 -12.76 -16.00
C GLU A 81 18.44 -11.42 -15.69
N LYS A 82 17.68 -10.47 -15.11
CA LYS A 82 18.24 -9.20 -14.64
C LYS A 82 19.31 -9.39 -13.56
N CYS A 83 19.05 -10.23 -12.56
CA CYS A 83 20.02 -10.51 -11.50
C CYS A 83 21.30 -11.14 -12.05
N LEU A 84 21.20 -12.08 -12.98
CA LEU A 84 22.35 -12.68 -13.67
C LEU A 84 23.18 -11.63 -14.42
N ARG A 85 22.52 -10.79 -15.22
CA ARG A 85 23.19 -9.72 -15.99
C ARG A 85 23.91 -8.73 -15.08
N GLU A 86 23.32 -8.40 -13.94
CA GLU A 86 23.90 -7.52 -12.93
C GLU A 86 24.91 -8.21 -12.01
N LYS A 87 25.15 -9.51 -12.19
CA LYS A 87 26.05 -10.34 -11.35
C LYS A 87 25.68 -10.27 -9.86
N LEU A 88 24.39 -10.17 -9.56
CA LEU A 88 23.88 -10.23 -8.19
C LEU A 88 23.94 -11.66 -7.69
N SER A 89 24.27 -11.85 -6.41
CA SER A 89 24.09 -13.15 -5.74
C SER A 89 22.61 -13.31 -5.37
N PHE A 90 21.94 -14.27 -5.99
CA PHE A 90 20.51 -14.52 -5.78
C PHE A 90 20.18 -16.00 -5.85
N GLN A 91 18.99 -16.35 -5.36
CA GLN A 91 18.41 -17.69 -5.44
C GLN A 91 16.96 -17.58 -5.93
N VAL A 92 16.55 -18.43 -6.86
CA VAL A 92 15.15 -18.52 -7.30
C VAL A 92 14.44 -19.55 -6.42
N GLU A 93 13.24 -19.21 -5.96
CA GLU A 93 12.41 -20.13 -5.17
C GLU A 93 13.14 -20.77 -3.98
N ALA A 94 13.98 -20.00 -3.29
CA ALA A 94 14.76 -20.48 -2.15
C ALA A 94 13.82 -20.86 -1.00
N TYR A 95 13.77 -22.15 -0.63
CA TYR A 95 13.00 -22.53 0.54
C TYR A 95 13.71 -22.05 1.82
N LEU A 96 12.97 -21.32 2.66
CA LEU A 96 13.42 -20.81 3.95
C LEU A 96 12.75 -21.63 5.05
N PRO A 97 13.39 -22.70 5.57
CA PRO A 97 12.71 -23.68 6.42
C PRO A 97 12.20 -23.09 7.74
N THR A 98 12.95 -22.14 8.31
CA THR A 98 12.57 -21.44 9.55
C THR A 98 11.30 -20.61 9.38
N LEU A 99 11.11 -20.00 8.21
CA LEU A 99 9.93 -19.19 7.88
C LEU A 99 8.80 -20.05 7.29
N LYS A 100 9.12 -21.27 6.82
CA LYS A 100 8.27 -22.09 5.95
C LYS A 100 7.77 -21.30 4.74
N GLN A 101 8.62 -20.43 4.21
CA GLN A 101 8.33 -19.57 3.06
C GLN A 101 9.31 -19.82 1.92
N ARG A 102 8.91 -19.39 0.73
CA ARG A 102 9.69 -19.54 -0.48
C ARG A 102 9.42 -18.33 -1.38
N PRO A 103 10.26 -17.27 -1.29
CA PRO A 103 10.10 -16.12 -2.16
C PRO A 103 10.36 -16.51 -3.61
N ASP A 104 9.77 -15.79 -4.56
CA ASP A 104 10.03 -16.02 -5.97
C ASP A 104 11.50 -15.80 -6.32
N LEU A 105 12.11 -14.75 -5.75
CA LEU A 105 13.56 -14.55 -5.75
C LEU A 105 14.06 -14.07 -4.39
N LEU A 106 15.25 -14.51 -4.01
CA LEU A 106 15.95 -14.06 -2.81
C LEU A 106 17.30 -13.44 -3.19
N ILE A 107 17.51 -12.17 -2.83
CA ILE A 107 18.77 -11.43 -3.04
C ILE A 107 19.29 -11.00 -1.66
N GLY A 108 20.22 -11.76 -1.09
CA GLY A 108 20.62 -11.59 0.31
C GLY A 108 19.44 -11.71 1.28
N LYS A 109 19.02 -10.60 1.89
CA LYS A 109 17.83 -10.51 2.77
C LYS A 109 16.61 -9.86 2.11
N ILE A 110 16.65 -9.63 0.79
CA ILE A 110 15.52 -9.09 0.02
C ILE A 110 14.75 -10.26 -0.60
N ALA A 111 13.54 -10.49 -0.12
CA ALA A 111 12.58 -11.45 -0.66
C ALA A 111 11.67 -10.75 -1.68
N ILE A 112 11.81 -11.07 -2.97
CA ILE A 112 10.93 -10.59 -4.02
C ILE A 112 9.77 -11.57 -4.17
N GLU A 113 8.55 -11.05 -4.11
CA GLU A 113 7.31 -11.82 -4.23
C GLU A 113 6.48 -11.26 -5.38
N ILE A 114 6.20 -12.07 -6.40
CA ILE A 114 5.42 -11.66 -7.57
C ILE A 114 3.99 -12.16 -7.38
N GLN A 115 3.01 -11.27 -7.44
CA GLN A 115 1.60 -11.63 -7.31
C GLN A 115 0.81 -11.23 -8.55
N CYS A 116 0.27 -12.21 -9.27
CA CYS A 116 -0.55 -12.00 -10.48
C CYS A 116 -2.04 -12.29 -10.27
N SER A 117 -2.42 -12.93 -9.16
CA SER A 117 -3.79 -13.33 -8.82
C SER A 117 -4.15 -12.93 -7.39
N PRO A 118 -5.45 -12.76 -7.07
CA PRO A 118 -5.86 -12.40 -5.71
C PRO A 118 -5.44 -13.44 -4.67
N LEU A 119 -4.74 -13.00 -3.62
CA LEU A 119 -4.38 -13.79 -2.44
C LEU A 119 -5.30 -13.38 -1.27
N PRO A 120 -5.77 -14.30 -0.40
CA PRO A 120 -6.50 -13.93 0.80
C PRO A 120 -5.67 -12.97 1.68
N ILE A 121 -6.29 -11.88 2.14
CA ILE A 121 -5.60 -10.83 2.93
C ILE A 121 -4.83 -11.42 4.12
N LYS A 122 -5.44 -12.36 4.85
CA LYS A 122 -4.81 -13.04 5.99
C LYS A 122 -3.47 -13.70 5.61
N ARG A 123 -3.40 -14.34 4.43
CA ARG A 123 -2.17 -14.99 3.94
C ARG A 123 -1.11 -13.97 3.53
N LEU A 124 -1.51 -12.87 2.89
CA LEU A 124 -0.60 -11.79 2.53
C LEU A 124 0.07 -11.17 3.77
N VAL A 125 -0.74 -10.88 4.79
CA VAL A 125 -0.27 -10.36 6.08
C VAL A 125 0.68 -11.35 6.74
N GLU A 126 0.28 -12.63 6.89
CA GLU A 126 1.11 -13.70 7.46
C GLU A 126 2.47 -13.82 6.77
N ARG A 127 2.50 -13.84 5.43
CA ARG A 127 3.75 -13.94 4.64
C ARG A 127 4.64 -12.73 4.88
N THR A 128 4.07 -11.53 4.79
CA THR A 128 4.79 -10.27 4.94
C THR A 128 5.40 -10.13 6.33
N GLU A 129 4.60 -10.35 7.39
CA GLU A 129 5.05 -10.23 8.78
C GLU A 129 6.09 -11.31 9.13
N THR A 130 5.93 -12.52 8.61
CA THR A 130 6.91 -13.60 8.83
C THR A 130 8.27 -13.26 8.21
N TYR A 131 8.32 -12.66 7.01
CA TYR A 131 9.60 -12.16 6.46
C TYR A 131 10.21 -11.08 7.35
N GLN A 132 9.41 -10.07 7.69
CA GLN A 132 9.88 -8.89 8.43
C GLN A 132 10.41 -9.25 9.82
N THR A 133 9.69 -10.09 10.57
CA THR A 133 10.10 -10.56 11.90
C THR A 133 11.40 -11.38 11.89
N HIS A 134 11.77 -11.96 10.75
CA HIS A 134 13.03 -12.70 10.54
C HIS A 134 14.11 -11.86 9.83
N GLY A 135 13.93 -10.53 9.77
CA GLY A 135 14.92 -9.59 9.23
C GLY A 135 15.03 -9.58 7.71
N TYR A 136 14.01 -10.06 6.99
CA TYR A 136 13.94 -9.92 5.54
C TYR A 136 13.17 -8.66 5.15
N GLN A 137 13.64 -7.99 4.10
CA GLN A 137 12.85 -7.00 3.38
C GLN A 137 12.03 -7.75 2.32
N VAL A 138 10.70 -7.68 2.38
CA VAL A 138 9.85 -8.20 1.32
C VAL A 138 9.52 -7.09 0.30
N VAL A 139 9.63 -7.42 -0.98
CA VAL A 139 9.27 -6.56 -2.11
C VAL A 139 8.23 -7.28 -2.95
N TRP A 140 6.98 -6.94 -2.70
CA TRP A 140 5.84 -7.38 -3.49
C TRP A 140 5.78 -6.66 -4.85
N ILE A 141 5.74 -7.43 -5.94
CA ILE A 141 5.61 -6.97 -7.33
C ILE A 141 4.25 -7.42 -7.86
N LEU A 142 3.38 -6.47 -8.23
CA LEU A 142 2.06 -6.78 -8.77
C LEU A 142 2.09 -7.00 -10.29
N GLY A 143 1.44 -8.07 -10.74
CA GLY A 143 1.09 -8.30 -12.14
C GLY A 143 -0.13 -7.49 -12.59
N GLU A 144 -0.38 -7.45 -13.90
CA GLU A 144 -1.31 -6.54 -14.59
C GLU A 144 -2.71 -6.51 -13.98
N ARG A 145 -3.22 -7.68 -13.55
CA ARG A 145 -4.57 -7.82 -12.99
C ARG A 145 -4.75 -7.15 -11.63
N LEU A 146 -3.68 -7.04 -10.83
CA LEU A 146 -3.75 -6.50 -9.47
C LEU A 146 -3.36 -5.02 -9.38
N VAL A 147 -2.72 -4.48 -10.42
CA VAL A 147 -2.36 -3.06 -10.49
C VAL A 147 -3.63 -2.20 -10.49
N PRO A 148 -3.76 -1.24 -9.55
CA PRO A 148 -4.94 -0.40 -9.49
C PRO A 148 -5.01 0.54 -10.71
N LYS A 149 -6.16 0.54 -11.41
CA LYS A 149 -6.43 1.41 -12.56
C LYS A 149 -7.19 2.67 -12.15
N ASP A 150 -8.38 2.48 -11.58
CA ASP A 150 -9.29 3.60 -11.26
C ASP A 150 -9.67 3.65 -9.77
N LYS A 151 -9.39 2.58 -9.03
CA LYS A 151 -9.73 2.48 -7.61
C LYS A 151 -8.72 1.62 -6.86
N LEU A 152 -8.57 1.92 -5.58
CA LEU A 152 -7.71 1.15 -4.69
C LEU A 152 -8.54 0.08 -3.97
N THR A 153 -8.47 -1.16 -4.47
CA THR A 153 -9.23 -2.27 -3.86
C THR A 153 -8.70 -2.62 -2.47
N GLN A 154 -9.53 -3.27 -1.65
CA GLN A 154 -9.13 -3.70 -0.30
C GLN A 154 -7.89 -4.61 -0.33
N LEU A 155 -7.79 -5.48 -1.33
CA LEU A 155 -6.60 -6.30 -1.54
C LEU A 155 -5.39 -5.44 -1.94
N THR A 156 -5.54 -4.53 -2.89
CA THR A 156 -4.43 -3.68 -3.37
C THR A 156 -3.85 -2.81 -2.24
N LYS A 157 -4.69 -2.33 -1.31
CA LYS A 157 -4.24 -1.60 -0.11
C LYS A 157 -3.17 -2.35 0.67
N GLN A 158 -3.26 -3.68 0.74
CA GLN A 158 -2.34 -4.53 1.50
C GLN A 158 -0.91 -4.53 0.94
N PHE A 159 -0.73 -4.15 -0.33
CA PHE A 159 0.57 -4.07 -0.99
C PHE A 159 1.22 -2.68 -0.88
N LEU A 160 0.56 -1.71 -0.23
CA LEU A 160 1.10 -0.37 -0.07
C LEU A 160 2.26 -0.35 0.90
N TYR A 161 3.30 0.36 0.49
CA TYR A 161 4.40 0.83 1.33
C TYR A 161 4.23 2.33 1.60
N PHE A 162 5.06 2.86 2.49
CA PHE A 162 5.13 4.30 2.74
C PHE A 162 6.57 4.78 2.93
N SER A 163 6.89 5.88 2.25
CA SER A 163 8.10 6.69 2.44
C SER A 163 7.73 8.16 2.48
N GLU A 164 8.47 8.98 3.21
CA GLU A 164 8.22 10.42 3.27
C GLU A 164 8.31 11.08 1.88
N SER A 165 9.27 10.67 1.03
CA SER A 165 9.47 11.27 -0.30
C SER A 165 8.39 10.88 -1.33
N LEU A 166 7.87 9.65 -1.27
CA LEU A 166 6.90 9.14 -2.26
C LEU A 166 5.46 9.04 -1.75
N GLY A 167 5.22 9.31 -0.47
CA GLY A 167 3.96 8.98 0.19
C GLY A 167 3.68 7.48 0.14
N PHE A 168 2.42 7.12 -0.09
CA PHE A 168 2.05 5.73 -0.33
C PHE A 168 2.46 5.30 -1.74
N TYR A 169 3.08 4.13 -1.83
CA TYR A 169 3.55 3.58 -3.11
C TYR A 169 3.41 2.06 -3.16
N LEU A 170 3.44 1.50 -4.36
CA LEU A 170 3.53 0.06 -4.61
C LEU A 170 4.35 -0.22 -5.87
N TRP A 171 4.84 -1.46 -5.98
CA TRP A 171 5.59 -1.93 -7.14
C TRP A 171 4.72 -2.81 -8.04
N SER A 172 4.90 -2.67 -9.35
CA SER A 172 4.33 -3.56 -10.34
C SER A 172 5.35 -3.88 -11.43
N ALA A 173 5.08 -4.92 -12.22
CA ALA A 173 5.87 -5.23 -13.40
C ALA A 173 4.97 -5.65 -14.56
N ASN A 174 5.35 -5.25 -15.76
CA ASN A 174 4.62 -5.54 -16.99
C ASN A 174 5.40 -6.55 -17.83
N LYS A 175 4.82 -7.75 -18.03
CA LYS A 175 5.49 -8.81 -18.83
C LYS A 175 5.63 -8.48 -20.31
N LYS A 176 4.71 -7.69 -20.89
CA LYS A 176 4.65 -7.42 -22.33
C LYS A 176 5.62 -6.32 -22.74
N GLN A 177 5.67 -5.28 -21.92
CA GLN A 177 6.57 -4.14 -22.13
C GLN A 177 7.95 -4.37 -21.50
N GLU A 178 8.10 -5.45 -20.72
CA GLU A 178 9.29 -5.74 -19.92
C GLU A 178 9.71 -4.51 -19.11
N ARG A 179 8.81 -4.06 -18.24
CA ARG A 179 9.03 -2.91 -17.36
C ARG A 179 8.84 -3.23 -15.90
N ILE A 180 9.68 -2.61 -15.06
CA ILE A 180 9.45 -2.45 -13.63
C ILE A 180 8.78 -1.09 -13.44
N GLU A 181 7.76 -1.02 -12.59
CA GLU A 181 6.93 0.15 -12.41
C GLU A 181 6.75 0.46 -10.93
N LEU A 182 6.78 1.76 -10.62
CA LEU A 182 6.51 2.32 -9.31
C LEU A 182 5.29 3.22 -9.42
N LEU A 183 4.22 2.86 -8.73
CA LEU A 183 3.09 3.76 -8.51
C LEU A 183 3.36 4.46 -7.18
N CYS A 184 3.48 5.79 -7.18
CA CYS A 184 3.76 6.61 -6.01
C CYS A 184 2.75 7.76 -5.85
N HIS A 185 2.83 8.44 -4.70
CA HIS A 185 1.85 9.44 -4.27
C HIS A 185 0.42 8.92 -4.45
N ILE A 186 0.22 7.65 -4.05
CA ILE A 186 -1.06 6.96 -4.20
C ILE A 186 -2.05 7.54 -3.20
N GLU A 187 -3.19 8.00 -3.69
CA GLU A 187 -4.22 8.61 -2.87
C GLU A 187 -5.62 8.31 -3.39
N GLU A 188 -6.58 8.19 -2.48
CA GLU A 188 -8.00 8.12 -2.82
C GLU A 188 -8.72 9.29 -2.13
N SER A 189 -9.43 10.12 -2.90
CA SER A 189 -10.25 11.20 -2.32
C SER A 189 -11.50 10.65 -1.64
N GLN A 190 -12.15 11.48 -0.84
CA GLN A 190 -13.47 11.17 -0.31
C GLN A 190 -14.51 10.92 -1.41
N CYS A 191 -14.29 11.45 -2.61
CA CYS A 191 -15.10 11.21 -3.80
C CYS A 191 -14.78 9.90 -4.54
N GLN A 192 -13.86 9.07 -4.05
CA GLN A 192 -13.36 7.86 -4.72
C GLN A 192 -12.57 8.14 -6.01
N GLN A 193 -12.07 9.36 -6.19
CA GLN A 193 -11.10 9.62 -7.25
C GLN A 193 -9.75 9.08 -6.81
N PHE A 194 -9.10 8.34 -7.70
CA PHE A 194 -7.83 7.68 -7.45
C PHE A 194 -6.69 8.44 -8.14
N TYR A 195 -5.79 9.00 -7.32
CA TYR A 195 -4.62 9.73 -7.79
C TYR A 195 -3.36 8.90 -7.58
N ARG A 196 -2.45 8.98 -8.54
CA ARG A 196 -1.15 8.32 -8.51
C ARG A 196 -0.24 8.98 -9.52
N ARG A 197 1.06 8.93 -9.26
CA ARG A 197 2.10 9.09 -10.26
C ARG A 197 2.67 7.72 -10.60
N LYS A 198 3.05 7.53 -11.85
CA LYS A 198 3.70 6.30 -12.33
C LYS A 198 5.10 6.63 -12.84
N GLN A 199 6.09 5.88 -12.36
CA GLN A 199 7.42 5.81 -12.95
C GLN A 199 7.66 4.39 -13.46
N SER A 200 8.38 4.27 -14.57
CA SER A 200 8.65 3.00 -15.23
C SER A 200 10.07 2.98 -15.74
N TRP A 201 10.69 1.80 -15.71
CA TRP A 201 12.00 1.52 -16.26
C TRP A 201 11.92 0.25 -17.07
N ASP A 202 12.57 0.21 -18.23
CA ASP A 202 12.75 -1.05 -18.94
C ASP A 202 13.64 -1.97 -18.06
N PHE A 203 13.38 -3.29 -18.07
CA PHE A 203 14.00 -4.24 -17.14
C PHE A 203 15.53 -4.16 -17.12
N TYR A 204 16.17 -3.68 -18.17
CA TYR A 204 17.62 -3.65 -18.31
C TYR A 204 18.23 -2.25 -18.34
N GLU A 205 17.44 -1.21 -18.12
CA GLU A 205 17.89 0.19 -18.19
C GLU A 205 18.69 0.63 -16.95
N LYS A 206 18.27 0.20 -15.75
CA LYS A 206 18.83 0.63 -14.47
C LYS A 206 19.03 -0.53 -13.51
N GLN A 207 20.05 -0.50 -12.65
CA GLN A 207 20.33 -1.58 -11.69
C GLN A 207 19.13 -1.88 -10.77
N LEU A 208 18.84 -3.16 -10.51
CA LEU A 208 17.67 -3.60 -9.73
C LEU A 208 17.66 -2.99 -8.33
N LEU A 209 18.80 -3.08 -7.63
CA LEU A 209 18.92 -2.59 -6.27
C LEU A 209 18.84 -1.06 -6.19
N GLU A 210 19.22 -0.35 -7.25
CA GLU A 210 19.02 1.10 -7.30
C GLU A 210 17.53 1.45 -7.46
N ILE A 211 16.79 0.71 -8.28
CA ILE A 211 15.34 0.88 -8.43
C ILE A 211 14.66 0.67 -7.07
N PHE A 212 14.96 -0.42 -6.37
CA PHE A 212 14.35 -0.68 -5.06
C PHE A 212 14.79 0.26 -3.94
N ARG A 213 15.89 1.00 -4.12
CA ARG A 213 16.33 2.07 -3.19
C ARG A 213 15.62 3.40 -3.43
N LEU A 214 14.89 3.59 -4.54
CA LEU A 214 14.22 4.85 -4.85
C LEU A 214 13.31 5.39 -3.74
N PRO A 215 12.50 4.57 -3.04
CA PRO A 215 11.70 5.08 -1.92
C PRO A 215 12.51 5.63 -0.75
N THR A 216 13.79 5.26 -0.65
CA THR A 216 14.71 5.80 0.37
C THR A 216 15.59 6.92 -0.16
N ALA A 217 15.65 7.11 -1.48
CA ALA A 217 16.29 8.26 -2.08
C ALA A 217 15.36 9.47 -1.93
N ASN A 218 15.89 10.62 -1.49
CA ASN A 218 15.18 11.90 -1.55
C ASN A 218 15.01 12.31 -3.01
N LEU A 219 13.99 11.73 -3.64
CA LEU A 219 13.64 12.03 -5.01
C LEU A 219 12.82 13.31 -5.06
N ASN A 220 13.14 14.20 -6.01
CA ASN A 220 12.29 15.33 -6.38
C ASN A 220 11.05 14.88 -7.19
N LEU A 221 10.48 13.72 -6.86
CA LEU A 221 9.18 13.32 -7.39
C LEU A 221 8.13 14.05 -6.58
N LEU A 222 7.67 15.17 -7.12
CA LEU A 222 6.56 15.88 -6.52
C LEU A 222 5.23 15.19 -6.87
N PRO A 223 4.28 15.14 -5.93
CA PRO A 223 2.91 14.73 -6.18
C PRO A 223 2.20 15.72 -7.11
N ASP A 224 1.15 15.24 -7.77
CA ASP A 224 0.33 16.07 -8.66
C ASP A 224 -0.38 17.18 -7.88
N ARG A 225 -0.31 18.39 -8.43
CA ARG A 225 -0.97 19.57 -7.89
C ARG A 225 -2.48 19.43 -8.04
N ARG A 226 -3.20 19.44 -6.91
CA ARG A 226 -4.67 19.40 -6.88
C ARG A 226 -5.21 20.58 -6.09
N HIS A 227 -6.23 21.25 -6.60
CA HIS A 227 -6.79 22.41 -5.92
C HIS A 227 -7.58 21.98 -4.69
N THR A 228 -7.13 22.40 -3.51
CA THR A 228 -7.75 22.05 -2.22
C THR A 228 -9.21 22.45 -2.21
N GLY A 229 -9.53 23.68 -2.65
CA GLY A 229 -10.90 24.17 -2.73
C GLY A 229 -11.82 23.34 -3.63
N GLN A 230 -11.31 22.79 -4.74
CA GLN A 230 -12.09 21.91 -5.61
C GLN A 230 -12.39 20.58 -4.91
N LEU A 231 -11.39 19.96 -4.28
CA LEU A 231 -11.58 18.70 -3.56
C LEU A 231 -12.59 18.84 -2.41
N MET A 232 -12.53 19.96 -1.68
CA MET A 232 -13.49 20.27 -0.62
C MET A 232 -14.90 20.45 -1.17
N HIS A 233 -15.03 21.17 -2.29
CA HIS A 233 -16.30 21.40 -2.95
C HIS A 233 -16.93 20.09 -3.44
N ASP A 234 -16.16 19.26 -4.13
CA ASP A 234 -16.60 17.95 -4.63
C ASP A 234 -17.06 17.06 -3.47
N TYR A 235 -16.31 17.05 -2.36
CA TYR A 235 -16.66 16.26 -1.20
C TYR A 235 -17.98 16.75 -0.56
N TYR A 236 -18.14 18.06 -0.37
CA TYR A 236 -19.37 18.64 0.16
C TYR A 236 -20.59 18.35 -0.73
N GLN A 237 -20.44 18.46 -2.05
CA GLN A 237 -21.50 18.11 -3.01
C GLN A 237 -21.88 16.64 -2.92
N LYS A 238 -20.89 15.75 -2.82
CA LYS A 238 -21.12 14.31 -2.65
C LYS A 238 -21.90 14.01 -1.36
N LEU A 239 -21.53 14.62 -0.23
CA LEU A 239 -22.26 14.46 1.03
C LEU A 239 -23.71 14.92 0.90
N THR A 240 -23.92 16.08 0.26
CA THR A 240 -25.26 16.63 0.01
C THR A 240 -26.11 15.66 -0.81
N GLN A 241 -25.56 15.13 -1.90
CA GLN A 241 -26.25 14.17 -2.77
C GLN A 241 -26.56 12.86 -2.04
N GLN A 242 -25.61 12.31 -1.30
CA GLN A 242 -25.76 11.03 -0.57
C GLN A 242 -26.77 11.12 0.58
N LEU A 243 -26.89 12.28 1.24
CA LEU A 243 -27.97 12.53 2.21
C LEU A 243 -29.33 12.55 1.52
N GLY A 244 -29.45 13.22 0.38
CA GLY A 244 -30.68 13.24 -0.43
C GLY A 244 -31.11 11.84 -0.88
N TYR A 245 -30.16 10.98 -1.26
CA TYR A 245 -30.40 9.58 -1.59
C TYR A 245 -30.54 8.63 -0.38
N ARG A 246 -30.52 9.16 0.85
CA ARG A 246 -30.69 8.38 2.08
C ARG A 246 -29.70 7.21 2.19
N ASN A 247 -28.44 7.46 1.82
CA ASN A 247 -27.39 6.46 1.94
C ASN A 247 -27.29 5.93 3.38
N ALA A 248 -27.41 4.61 3.57
CA ALA A 248 -27.52 4.01 4.91
C ALA A 248 -26.29 4.26 5.79
N GLN A 249 -25.09 4.34 5.22
CA GLN A 249 -23.86 4.62 5.97
C GLN A 249 -23.86 6.08 6.41
N LEU A 250 -24.15 7.01 5.49
CA LEU A 250 -24.15 8.43 5.79
C LEU A 250 -25.26 8.82 6.78
N LEU A 251 -26.41 8.13 6.74
CA LEU A 251 -27.48 8.32 7.71
C LEU A 251 -27.08 7.90 9.13
N ARG A 252 -26.23 6.86 9.29
CA ARG A 252 -25.65 6.52 10.60
C ARG A 252 -24.74 7.63 11.09
N THR A 253 -23.87 8.15 10.23
CA THR A 253 -23.03 9.30 10.56
C THR A 253 -23.87 10.52 10.94
N GLN A 254 -24.91 10.85 10.19
CA GLN A 254 -25.81 11.96 10.50
C GLN A 254 -26.56 11.74 11.83
N SER A 255 -26.97 10.50 12.13
CA SER A 255 -27.61 10.16 13.41
C SER A 255 -26.64 10.35 14.57
N PHE A 256 -25.39 9.92 14.43
CA PHE A 256 -24.32 10.19 15.39
C PHE A 256 -24.13 11.70 15.59
N LEU A 257 -24.05 12.49 14.52
CA LEU A 257 -23.89 13.94 14.62
C LEU A 257 -25.05 14.62 15.35
N TYR A 258 -26.29 14.13 15.20
CA TYR A 258 -27.43 14.65 15.94
C TYR A 258 -27.32 14.45 17.45
N THR A 259 -26.70 13.35 17.91
CA THR A 259 -26.40 13.16 19.35
C THR A 259 -25.45 14.24 19.89
N LYS A 260 -24.70 14.89 18.99
CA LYS A 260 -23.79 16.01 19.27
C LYS A 260 -24.37 17.37 18.90
N GLY A 261 -25.68 17.46 18.61
CA GLY A 261 -26.35 18.70 18.20
C GLY A 261 -25.90 19.26 16.85
N CYS A 262 -25.26 18.45 16.00
CA CYS A 262 -24.67 18.88 14.74
C CYS A 262 -25.41 18.31 13.52
N HIS A 263 -25.44 19.06 12.42
CA HIS A 263 -25.86 18.59 11.11
C HIS A 263 -24.66 18.45 10.16
N LEU A 264 -24.58 17.37 9.38
CA LEU A 264 -23.41 17.03 8.55
C LEU A 264 -22.98 18.16 7.62
N LEU A 265 -23.92 18.79 6.93
CA LEU A 265 -23.65 19.89 6.00
C LEU A 265 -23.41 21.25 6.68
N GLN A 266 -23.50 21.29 8.00
CA GLN A 266 -23.33 22.49 8.80
C GLN A 266 -22.05 22.44 9.65
N LEU A 267 -21.24 21.40 9.49
CA LEU A 267 -19.96 21.29 10.17
C LEU A 267 -18.96 22.36 9.69
N PRO A 268 -18.01 22.75 10.54
CA PRO A 268 -16.94 23.66 10.16
C PRO A 268 -16.09 23.16 8.98
N PRO A 269 -15.45 24.05 8.21
CA PRO A 269 -14.78 23.68 6.96
C PRO A 269 -13.72 22.58 7.06
N TRP A 270 -13.05 22.45 8.20
CA TRP A 270 -12.01 21.42 8.38
C TRP A 270 -12.56 19.98 8.24
N PHE A 271 -13.86 19.77 8.55
CA PHE A 271 -14.52 18.48 8.35
C PHE A 271 -14.51 18.06 6.87
N TYR A 272 -14.56 19.03 5.96
CA TYR A 272 -14.54 18.78 4.51
C TYR A 272 -13.13 18.92 3.91
N TYR A 273 -12.11 19.24 4.71
CA TYR A 273 -10.74 19.35 4.20
C TYR A 273 -10.32 18.00 3.58
N PRO A 274 -9.76 17.99 2.36
CA PRO A 274 -9.40 16.76 1.65
C PRO A 274 -8.46 15.94 2.50
N GLY A 275 -8.74 14.64 2.56
CA GLY A 275 -8.08 13.72 3.46
C GLY A 275 -7.79 12.42 2.74
N LEU A 276 -6.85 11.65 3.29
CA LEU A 276 -6.52 10.34 2.77
C LEU A 276 -7.60 9.34 3.17
N LYS A 277 -8.43 8.93 2.21
CA LYS A 277 -9.32 7.76 2.35
C LYS A 277 -8.55 6.42 2.28
N LEU A 278 -7.27 6.46 2.65
CA LEU A 278 -6.41 5.30 2.75
C LEU A 278 -6.59 4.58 4.09
N ILE A 279 -7.19 5.26 5.08
CA ILE A 279 -7.51 4.66 6.37
C ILE A 279 -8.61 3.63 6.16
N PRO A 280 -8.35 2.37 6.51
CA PRO A 280 -9.39 1.38 6.59
C PRO A 280 -10.08 1.58 7.93
N SER A 281 -11.22 2.23 7.88
CA SER A 281 -12.12 2.37 9.00
C SER A 281 -13.49 1.92 8.51
N SER A 282 -14.16 1.07 9.28
CA SER A 282 -15.58 0.75 9.11
C SER A 282 -16.49 1.97 9.28
N GLU A 283 -15.94 3.06 9.83
CA GLU A 283 -16.60 4.32 10.14
C GLU A 283 -16.05 5.47 9.28
N GLU A 284 -16.89 6.46 9.00
CA GLU A 284 -16.58 7.52 8.04
C GLU A 284 -15.52 8.51 8.58
N ASP A 285 -14.73 9.11 7.67
CA ASP A 285 -13.76 10.21 7.92
C ASP A 285 -14.29 11.27 8.90
N ILE A 286 -15.58 11.60 8.77
CA ILE A 286 -16.28 12.56 9.62
C ILE A 286 -16.34 12.15 11.09
N HIS A 287 -16.45 10.85 11.40
CA HIS A 287 -16.50 10.37 12.77
C HIS A 287 -15.16 10.58 13.47
N LEU A 288 -14.05 10.15 12.84
CA LEU A 288 -12.71 10.42 13.36
C LEU A 288 -12.47 11.91 13.55
N LYS A 289 -12.87 12.72 12.56
CA LYS A 289 -12.77 14.16 12.66
C LYS A 289 -13.59 14.70 13.84
N MET A 290 -14.78 14.17 14.11
CA MET A 290 -15.58 14.57 15.26
C MET A 290 -14.93 14.22 16.60
N LEU A 291 -14.35 13.03 16.76
CA LEU A 291 -13.65 12.67 17.99
C LEU A 291 -12.46 13.59 18.25
N VAL A 292 -11.67 13.87 17.21
CA VAL A 292 -10.56 14.85 17.27
C VAL A 292 -11.08 16.25 17.62
N TRP A 293 -12.23 16.64 17.07
CA TRP A 293 -12.86 17.92 17.39
C TRP A 293 -13.20 18.05 18.87
N GLU A 294 -13.90 17.06 19.42
CA GLU A 294 -14.37 17.07 20.80
C GLU A 294 -13.20 17.09 21.79
N ALA A 295 -12.18 16.26 21.54
CA ALA A 295 -10.98 16.21 22.37
C ALA A 295 -10.15 17.50 22.31
N LEU A 296 -10.12 18.20 21.17
CA LEU A 296 -9.47 19.51 21.10
C LEU A 296 -10.31 20.59 21.79
N LYS A 297 -11.64 20.50 21.72
CA LYS A 297 -12.53 21.47 22.38
C LYS A 297 -12.40 21.45 23.91
N THR A 298 -12.08 20.32 24.53
CA THR A 298 -11.80 20.27 25.97
C THR A 298 -10.51 20.99 26.37
N GLU A 299 -9.64 21.25 25.40
CA GLU A 299 -8.32 21.87 25.58
C GLU A 299 -8.27 23.27 24.94
N GLU A 300 -9.42 23.90 24.75
CA GLU A 300 -9.56 25.21 24.12
C GLU A 300 -8.74 26.29 24.82
N GLU A 301 -8.18 27.23 24.05
CA GLU A 301 -7.31 28.33 24.50
C GLU A 301 -6.00 27.89 25.18
N ARG A 302 -5.79 26.58 25.34
CA ARG A 302 -4.57 26.03 25.91
C ARG A 302 -3.45 26.04 24.88
N LEU A 303 -2.27 26.37 25.38
CA LEU A 303 -1.02 26.24 24.63
C LEU A 303 -0.39 24.87 24.89
N VAL A 304 -0.54 23.94 23.95
CA VAL A 304 -0.11 22.54 24.07
C VAL A 304 1.15 22.24 23.25
N THR A 305 1.98 21.34 23.74
CA THR A 305 3.13 20.83 23.01
C THR A 305 2.70 19.82 21.94
N LYS A 306 3.59 19.56 20.97
CA LYS A 306 3.38 18.49 19.98
C LYS A 306 3.18 17.12 20.64
N GLN A 307 3.84 16.87 21.77
CA GLN A 307 3.74 15.60 22.50
C GLN A 307 2.38 15.43 23.18
N GLU A 308 1.82 16.50 23.72
CA GLU A 308 0.45 16.49 24.27
C GLU A 308 -0.58 16.25 23.17
N LEU A 309 -0.47 16.91 22.02
CA LEU A 309 -1.33 16.64 20.86
C LEU A 309 -1.24 15.17 20.39
N TRP A 310 -0.04 14.58 20.43
CA TRP A 310 0.12 13.16 20.12
C TRP A 310 -0.60 12.25 21.11
N ARG A 311 -0.56 12.56 22.41
CA ARG A 311 -1.30 11.79 23.42
C ARG A 311 -2.80 11.85 23.20
N ILE A 312 -3.34 13.03 22.84
CA ILE A 312 -4.75 13.19 22.49
C ILE A 312 -5.11 12.30 21.29
N LEU A 313 -4.31 12.34 20.22
CA LEU A 313 -4.55 11.52 19.03
C LEU A 313 -4.40 10.02 19.33
N GLU A 314 -3.41 9.62 20.11
CA GLU A 314 -3.23 8.22 20.53
C GLU A 314 -4.43 7.70 21.33
N ALA A 315 -4.95 8.49 22.28
CA ALA A 315 -6.16 8.13 23.03
C ALA A 315 -7.37 7.93 22.10
N ILE A 316 -7.58 8.81 21.12
CA ILE A 316 -8.67 8.66 20.13
C ILE A 316 -8.48 7.39 19.29
N PHE A 317 -7.25 7.10 18.84
CA PHE A 317 -6.97 5.95 17.99
C PHE A 317 -7.00 4.61 18.72
N LEU A 318 -6.72 4.58 20.02
CA LEU A 318 -6.55 3.36 20.82
C LEU A 318 -7.70 3.08 21.80
N GLU A 319 -8.35 4.12 22.34
CA GLU A 319 -9.22 4.00 23.51
C GLU A 319 -10.69 4.38 23.20
N GLU A 320 -10.93 5.40 22.36
CA GLU A 320 -12.29 5.92 22.15
C GLU A 320 -12.97 5.48 20.84
N GLY A 321 -12.21 5.00 19.85
CA GLY A 321 -12.74 4.63 18.55
C GLY A 321 -12.95 3.14 18.35
N ASN A 322 -14.13 2.73 17.85
CA ASN A 322 -14.34 1.41 17.20
C ASN A 322 -13.67 1.35 15.81
N PHE A 323 -12.48 1.92 15.67
CA PHE A 323 -11.74 1.93 14.40
C PHE A 323 -11.19 0.53 14.13
N VAL A 324 -11.81 -0.18 13.18
CA VAL A 324 -11.24 -1.42 12.65
C VAL A 324 -10.13 -1.07 11.67
N TRP A 325 -8.92 -0.89 12.19
CA TRP A 325 -7.73 -0.72 11.38
C TRP A 325 -7.45 -2.00 10.60
N GLN A 326 -7.68 -1.97 9.28
CA GLN A 326 -7.13 -3.04 8.45
C GLN A 326 -5.60 -2.99 8.46
N PRO A 327 -4.96 -4.17 8.47
CA PRO A 327 -3.51 -4.25 8.39
C PRO A 327 -3.01 -3.61 7.09
N LEU A 328 -1.90 -2.89 7.19
CA LEU A 328 -1.03 -2.54 6.07
C LEU A 328 0.33 -3.14 6.38
N PRO A 329 0.55 -4.40 5.98
CA PRO A 329 1.62 -5.21 6.55
C PRO A 329 3.02 -4.69 6.21
N ASN A 330 3.17 -3.84 5.19
CA ASN A 330 4.44 -3.19 4.85
C ASN A 330 4.72 -1.86 5.58
N ILE A 331 3.77 -1.36 6.38
CA ILE A 331 3.87 -0.06 7.06
C ILE A 331 3.89 -0.26 8.58
N GLY A 332 3.10 -1.20 9.09
CA GLY A 332 2.91 -1.43 10.51
C GLY A 332 2.02 -0.38 11.17
N LEU A 333 1.26 -0.77 12.19
CA LEU A 333 0.24 0.08 12.82
C LEU A 333 0.80 1.37 13.42
N LYS A 334 1.92 1.30 14.15
CA LYS A 334 2.54 2.49 14.77
C LYS A 334 2.94 3.55 13.74
N LYS A 335 3.55 3.13 12.62
CA LYS A 335 3.94 4.04 11.54
C LYS A 335 2.70 4.60 10.84
N LEU A 336 1.67 3.78 10.63
CA LEU A 336 0.39 4.22 10.07
C LEU A 336 -0.25 5.32 10.93
N PHE A 337 -0.31 5.14 12.25
CA PHE A 337 -0.80 6.18 13.16
C PHE A 337 0.02 7.45 13.08
N LYS A 338 1.35 7.33 12.97
CA LYS A 338 2.22 8.48 12.78
C LYS A 338 1.90 9.24 11.49
N ILE A 339 1.67 8.53 10.39
CA ILE A 339 1.31 9.13 9.08
C ILE A 339 -0.04 9.83 9.17
N VAL A 340 -1.05 9.16 9.72
CA VAL A 340 -2.41 9.71 9.86
C VAL A 340 -2.42 10.91 10.80
N GLY A 341 -1.83 10.79 11.99
CA GLY A 341 -1.79 11.85 12.99
C GLY A 341 -1.04 13.09 12.49
N ASN A 342 0.12 12.93 11.85
CA ASN A 342 0.83 14.07 11.24
C ASN A 342 -0.03 14.80 10.20
N ASN A 343 -0.78 14.05 9.40
CA ASN A 343 -1.68 14.63 8.41
C ASN A 343 -2.85 15.38 9.04
N LEU A 344 -3.49 14.81 10.06
CA LEU A 344 -4.56 15.47 10.81
C LEU A 344 -4.06 16.77 11.45
N LEU A 345 -2.92 16.74 12.16
CA LEU A 345 -2.34 17.93 12.79
C LEU A 345 -2.02 19.03 11.76
N ARG A 346 -1.59 18.65 10.57
CA ARG A 346 -1.36 19.59 9.47
C ARG A 346 -2.66 20.18 8.96
N TRP A 347 -3.70 19.38 8.73
CA TRP A 347 -4.99 19.87 8.25
C TRP A 347 -5.67 20.79 9.27
N LEU A 348 -5.56 20.47 10.56
CA LEU A 348 -6.04 21.32 11.66
C LEU A 348 -5.33 22.69 11.66
N GLN A 349 -4.01 22.72 11.40
CA GLN A 349 -3.28 23.97 11.22
C GLN A 349 -3.72 24.74 9.98
N GLU A 350 -3.88 24.05 8.84
CA GLU A 350 -4.37 24.67 7.60
C GLU A 350 -5.76 25.27 7.76
N CYS A 351 -6.58 24.72 8.65
CA CYS A 351 -7.93 25.20 8.99
C CYS A 351 -7.97 26.15 10.19
N TYR A 352 -6.82 26.60 10.69
CA TYR A 352 -6.68 27.49 11.85
C TYR A 352 -7.24 26.96 13.19
N VAL A 353 -7.57 25.67 13.28
CA VAL A 353 -7.95 25.01 14.55
C VAL A 353 -6.74 24.92 15.49
N LEU A 354 -5.55 24.73 14.92
CA LEU A 354 -4.27 24.79 15.63
C LEU A 354 -3.43 25.95 15.10
N ILE A 355 -3.02 26.88 15.97
CA ILE A 355 -2.10 27.96 15.62
C ILE A 355 -0.74 27.67 16.24
N LYS A 356 0.30 27.54 15.42
CA LYS A 356 1.66 27.32 15.91
C LYS A 356 2.19 28.60 16.56
N VAL A 357 2.61 28.51 17.82
CA VAL A 357 3.25 29.60 18.58
C VAL A 357 4.55 29.05 19.16
N ASN A 358 5.69 29.48 18.61
CA ASN A 358 7.01 28.92 18.91
C ASN A 358 7.03 27.38 18.73
N ASN A 359 7.32 26.66 19.81
CA ASN A 359 7.40 25.19 19.86
C ASN A 359 6.10 24.53 20.35
N LYS A 360 5.03 25.32 20.51
CA LYS A 360 3.71 24.87 20.99
C LYS A 360 2.61 25.23 19.98
N TYR A 361 1.41 24.76 20.26
CA TYR A 361 0.21 24.97 19.45
C TYR A 361 -0.89 25.53 20.35
N LEU A 362 -1.44 26.66 19.97
CA LEU A 362 -2.66 27.20 20.58
C LEU A 362 -3.85 26.49 19.92
N ILE A 363 -4.70 25.87 20.74
CA ILE A 363 -5.97 25.30 20.28
C ILE A 363 -7.01 26.42 20.26
N THR A 364 -7.64 26.65 19.11
CA THR A 364 -8.60 27.74 18.96
C THR A 364 -10.03 27.21 18.84
N SER A 365 -10.97 27.95 19.43
CA SER A 365 -12.40 27.89 19.12
C SER A 365 -12.79 28.72 17.92
N ILE A 366 -11.83 29.25 17.16
CA ILE A 366 -12.10 29.88 15.87
C ILE A 366 -12.47 28.76 14.90
N PHE A 367 -13.65 28.22 15.09
CA PHE A 367 -14.35 27.43 14.13
C PHE A 367 -14.64 28.43 13.03
N LEU A 368 -14.03 28.26 11.86
CA LEU A 368 -14.12 29.24 10.77
C LEU A 368 -15.58 29.62 10.43
N ARG A 369 -16.60 28.89 10.88
CA ARG A 369 -18.00 29.30 10.74
C ARG A 369 -18.42 30.48 11.65
N GLU A 370 -17.78 30.67 12.79
CA GLU A 370 -18.13 31.67 13.83
C GLU A 370 -17.37 33.00 13.66
N ASP A 371 -16.35 33.05 12.80
CA ASP A 371 -15.60 34.27 12.43
C ASP A 371 -15.67 34.48 10.90
N PRO A 372 -16.64 35.28 10.40
CA PRO A 372 -16.86 35.47 8.96
C PRO A 372 -15.64 36.03 8.21
N GLU A 373 -14.84 36.89 8.84
CA GLU A 373 -13.67 37.49 8.19
C GLU A 373 -12.57 36.45 8.00
N LYS A 374 -12.25 35.69 9.05
CA LYS A 374 -11.29 34.59 8.96
C LYS A 374 -11.77 33.50 8.01
N LEU A 375 -13.07 33.21 7.96
CA LEU A 375 -13.66 32.28 6.98
C LEU A 375 -13.37 32.72 5.55
N ILE A 376 -13.69 33.97 5.23
CA ILE A 376 -13.52 34.52 3.87
C ILE A 376 -12.05 34.51 3.49
N HIS A 377 -11.16 34.92 4.42
CA HIS A 377 -9.72 34.88 4.20
C HIS A 377 -9.24 33.45 3.93
N TRP A 378 -9.66 32.49 4.75
CA TRP A 378 -9.31 31.08 4.59
C TRP A 378 -9.85 30.49 3.28
N LEU A 379 -11.10 30.76 2.91
CA LEU A 379 -11.68 30.32 1.63
C LEU A 379 -10.91 30.87 0.43
N LYS A 380 -10.44 32.12 0.48
CA LYS A 380 -9.56 32.71 -0.55
C LYS A 380 -8.21 32.00 -0.61
N LYS A 381 -7.60 31.66 0.55
CA LYS A 381 -6.35 30.90 0.65
C LYS A 381 -6.51 29.50 0.04
N VAL A 382 -7.51 28.74 0.48
CA VAL A 382 -7.78 27.36 0.07
C VAL A 382 -8.05 27.23 -1.43
N LYS A 383 -8.74 28.20 -2.05
CA LYS A 383 -8.95 28.23 -3.51
C LYS A 383 -7.64 28.26 -4.30
N LYS A 384 -6.58 28.87 -3.74
CA LYS A 384 -5.26 29.00 -4.38
C LYS A 384 -4.28 27.90 -3.94
N GLN A 385 -4.63 27.14 -2.90
CA GLN A 385 -3.75 26.15 -2.29
C GLN A 385 -3.81 24.80 -3.01
N HIS A 386 -2.65 24.19 -3.19
CA HIS A 386 -2.54 22.83 -3.70
C HIS A 386 -2.50 21.82 -2.54
N PHE A 387 -3.22 20.72 -2.70
CA PHE A 387 -3.30 19.64 -1.72
C PHE A 387 -2.20 18.60 -1.95
N PHE A 388 -1.48 18.29 -0.88
CA PHE A 388 -0.46 17.24 -0.82
C PHE A 388 -0.75 16.35 0.38
N SER A 389 -0.84 15.04 0.22
CA SER A 389 -1.21 14.15 1.33
C SER A 389 -0.10 13.79 2.31
N HIS A 390 1.13 14.21 2.03
CA HIS A 390 2.31 13.99 2.87
C HIS A 390 3.26 15.18 2.69
N THR A 391 4.25 15.30 3.56
CA THR A 391 5.32 16.28 3.45
C THR A 391 6.35 15.77 2.45
N CYS A 392 6.56 16.50 1.36
CA CYS A 392 7.69 16.29 0.45
C CYS A 392 8.96 16.90 1.03
#